data_AF-A0A833Y0G6-F1
#
_entry.id   AF-A0A833Y0G6-F1
#
_cell.length_a   1.000
_cell.length_b   1.000
_cell.length_c   1.000
_cell.angle_alpha   90.00
_cell.angle_beta   90.00
_cell.angle_gamma   90.00
#
_symmetry.space_group_name_H-M   'P 1'
#
loop_
_entity.id
_entity.type
_entity.pdbx_description
1 polymer ?
#
loop_
_entity_poly.entity_id
_entity_poly.type
_entity_poly.pdbx_seq_one_letter_code
_entity_poly.pdbx_strand_id
1 'polypeptide(L)'
;AWECVCVLFTIFSYLTVQLLQKLSITAVGKREKLLRVIKNPVTQYLPINSRRIGLSHSSDKLVNINQYVASAVSDADIVFVVGAMAHGKIDKEYANDFISISGFPLSAAYCIAMITTALEAKYNIL
;
A
#
# COMPACT_ATOMS: atom_id res chain seq x y z
N ALA A 1 -12.09 20.91 15.48
CA ALA A 1 -11.32 20.19 14.43
C ALA A 1 -10.24 19.29 15.03
N TRP A 2 -9.37 19.81 15.91
CA TRP A 2 -8.27 19.04 16.53
C TRP A 2 -8.72 17.90 17.46
N GLU A 3 -9.81 18.07 18.19
CA GLU A 3 -10.33 17.01 19.10
C GLU A 3 -10.88 15.80 18.35
N CYS A 4 -11.58 16.00 17.22
CA CYS A 4 -12.14 14.89 16.44
C CYS A 4 -11.07 13.99 15.81
N VAL A 5 -9.91 14.55 15.42
CA VAL A 5 -8.80 13.76 14.84
C VAL A 5 -8.17 12.84 15.90
N CYS A 6 -7.99 13.32 17.13
CA CYS A 6 -7.47 12.49 18.23
C CYS A 6 -8.40 11.31 18.57
N VAL A 7 -9.71 11.54 18.53
CA VAL A 7 -10.70 10.48 18.83
C VAL A 7 -10.62 9.36 17.78
N LEU A 8 -10.52 9.68 16.49
CA LEU A 8 -10.40 8.67 15.44
C LEU A 8 -9.12 7.82 15.57
N PHE A 9 -7.98 8.45 15.88
CA PHE A 9 -6.72 7.72 16.04
C PHE A 9 -6.75 6.75 17.23
N THR A 10 -7.41 7.15 18.32
CA THR A 10 -7.55 6.30 19.51
C THR A 10 -8.39 5.06 19.22
N ILE A 11 -9.47 5.22 18.44
CA ILE A 11 -10.33 4.10 18.02
C ILE A 11 -9.54 3.14 17.10
N PHE A 12 -8.80 3.67 16.13
CA PHE A 12 -7.97 2.87 15.23
C PHE A 12 -6.89 2.08 16.00
N SER A 13 -6.27 2.71 17.00
CA SER A 13 -5.27 2.06 17.86
C SER A 13 -5.90 0.90 18.64
N TYR A 14 -7.07 1.10 19.23
CA TYR A 14 -7.79 0.04 19.93
C TYR A 14 -8.15 -1.12 19.00
N LEU A 15 -8.63 -0.83 17.78
CA LEU A 15 -8.95 -1.83 16.77
C LEU A 15 -7.71 -2.65 16.38
N THR A 16 -6.55 -1.99 16.22
CA THR A 16 -5.29 -2.64 15.87
C THR A 16 -4.80 -3.56 16.99
N VAL A 17 -4.93 -3.15 18.25
CA VAL A 17 -4.63 -3.99 19.42
C VAL A 17 -5.56 -5.21 19.46
N GLN A 18 -6.85 -5.02 19.23
CA GLN A 18 -7.81 -6.12 19.19
C GLN A 18 -7.50 -7.11 18.05
N LEU A 19 -7.06 -6.61 16.88
CA LEU A 19 -6.64 -7.44 15.77
C LEU A 19 -5.43 -8.31 16.13
N LEU A 20 -4.44 -7.76 16.84
CA LEU A 20 -3.26 -8.51 17.27
C LEU A 20 -3.58 -9.56 18.35
N GLN A 21 -4.49 -9.25 19.28
CA GLN A 21 -4.89 -10.19 20.34
C GLN A 21 -5.72 -11.36 19.81
N LYS A 22 -6.69 -11.08 18.93
CA LYS A 22 -7.64 -12.11 18.43
C LYS A 22 -7.24 -12.69 17.08
N LEU A 23 -6.20 -12.15 16.44
CA LEU A 23 -5.73 -12.45 15.07
C LEU A 23 -6.78 -12.27 13.97
N SER A 24 -8.00 -11.87 14.32
CA SER A 24 -9.09 -11.61 13.39
C SER A 24 -10.18 -10.72 14.00
N ILE A 25 -10.86 -9.98 13.14
CA ILE A 25 -12.03 -9.16 13.46
C ILE A 25 -13.15 -9.57 12.51
N THR A 26 -14.33 -9.85 13.07
CA THR A 26 -15.52 -10.31 12.35
C THR A 26 -16.58 -9.21 12.34
N ALA A 27 -17.30 -9.07 11.24
CA ALA A 27 -18.42 -8.13 11.14
C ALA A 27 -19.54 -8.47 12.14
N VAL A 28 -20.27 -7.46 12.61
CA VAL A 28 -21.46 -7.69 13.45
C VAL A 28 -22.57 -8.24 12.57
N GLY A 29 -23.14 -9.40 12.94
CA GLY A 29 -24.26 -10.02 12.24
C GLY A 29 -23.90 -10.95 11.07
N LYS A 30 -22.66 -10.91 10.56
CA LYS A 30 -22.16 -11.87 9.56
C LYS A 30 -20.92 -12.58 10.09
N ARG A 31 -20.76 -13.89 9.82
CA ARG A 31 -19.54 -14.64 10.20
C ARG A 31 -18.32 -14.32 9.32
N GLU A 32 -18.35 -13.22 8.57
CA GLU A 32 -17.30 -12.82 7.65
C GLU A 32 -16.20 -12.05 8.38
N LYS A 33 -14.94 -12.46 8.16
CA LYS A 33 -13.78 -11.83 8.76
C LYS A 33 -13.37 -10.62 7.92
N LEU A 34 -13.45 -9.42 8.49
CA LEU A 34 -13.06 -8.17 7.84
C LEU A 34 -11.54 -8.01 7.79
N LEU A 35 -10.89 -8.30 8.93
CA LEU A 35 -9.44 -8.23 9.08
C LEU A 35 -8.94 -9.55 9.66
N ARG A 36 -7.81 -10.05 9.15
CA ARG A 36 -7.18 -11.28 9.60
C ARG A 36 -5.67 -11.18 9.48
N VAL A 37 -4.96 -11.56 10.53
CA VAL A 37 -3.52 -11.74 10.49
C VAL A 37 -3.20 -13.01 9.70
N ILE A 38 -2.35 -12.88 8.68
CA ILE A 38 -1.95 -13.98 7.77
C ILE A 38 -0.50 -14.37 8.04
N LYS A 39 -0.14 -15.62 7.71
CA LYS A 39 1.23 -16.12 7.88
C LYS A 39 2.15 -15.55 6.81
N ASN A 40 3.37 -15.16 7.17
CA ASN A 40 4.41 -14.78 6.20
C ASN A 40 4.90 -16.01 5.40
N PRO A 41 5.38 -15.90 4.15
CA PRO A 41 5.66 -14.70 3.36
C PRO A 41 4.42 -14.07 2.69
N VAL A 42 4.33 -12.74 2.60
CA VAL A 42 3.23 -12.03 1.88
C VAL A 42 3.14 -12.42 0.41
N THR A 43 4.26 -12.84 -0.18
CA THR A 43 4.43 -13.20 -1.58
C THR A 43 3.56 -14.38 -2.03
N GLN A 44 3.13 -15.24 -1.09
CA GLN A 44 2.26 -16.39 -1.38
C GLN A 44 0.80 -16.02 -1.67
N TYR A 45 0.36 -14.83 -1.24
CA TYR A 45 -1.02 -14.36 -1.45
C TYR A 45 -1.15 -13.40 -2.63
N LEU A 46 -0.03 -13.01 -3.24
CA LEU A 46 -0.01 -12.16 -4.42
C LEU A 46 -0.23 -13.00 -5.68
N PRO A 47 -0.82 -12.42 -6.75
CA PRO A 47 -1.01 -13.15 -8.00
C PRO A 47 0.34 -13.56 -8.61
N ILE A 48 0.33 -14.70 -9.30
CA ILE A 48 1.55 -15.37 -9.81
C ILE A 48 2.30 -14.49 -10.83
N ASN A 49 1.59 -13.67 -11.59
CA ASN A 49 2.17 -12.74 -12.57
C ASN A 49 2.26 -11.30 -12.02
N SER A 50 2.48 -11.13 -10.72
CA SER A 50 2.59 -9.79 -10.10
C SER A 50 3.98 -9.18 -10.26
N ARG A 51 4.03 -7.97 -10.83
CA ARG A 51 5.23 -7.13 -10.80
C ARG A 51 5.24 -6.31 -9.51
N ARG A 52 6.17 -6.62 -8.61
CA ARG A 52 6.29 -5.95 -7.31
C ARG A 52 7.26 -4.78 -7.40
N ILE A 53 6.77 -3.59 -7.12
CA ILE A 53 7.52 -2.35 -7.27
C ILE A 53 7.60 -1.65 -5.94
N GLY A 54 8.81 -1.46 -5.44
CA GLY A 54 9.08 -0.67 -4.26
C GLY A 54 9.18 0.81 -4.60
N LEU A 55 8.55 1.66 -3.78
CA LEU A 55 8.79 3.09 -3.84
C LEU A 55 10.01 3.45 -3.01
N SER A 56 11.00 4.08 -3.64
CA SER A 56 12.16 4.59 -2.92
C SER A 56 12.58 5.94 -3.48
N HIS A 57 12.67 6.93 -2.60
CA HIS A 57 13.22 8.24 -2.94
C HIS A 57 14.69 8.15 -3.39
N SER A 58 15.45 7.20 -2.83
CA SER A 58 16.86 6.96 -3.20
C SER A 58 17.06 6.20 -4.53
N SER A 59 15.99 5.92 -5.29
CA SER A 59 16.12 5.24 -6.58
C SER A 59 16.44 6.24 -7.69
N ASP A 60 17.43 5.90 -8.52
CA ASP A 60 17.82 6.70 -9.69
C ASP A 60 16.75 6.72 -10.80
N LYS A 61 15.79 5.78 -10.75
CA LYS A 61 14.70 5.67 -11.72
C LYS A 61 13.56 6.61 -11.35
N LEU A 62 13.67 7.86 -11.76
CA LEU A 62 12.57 8.83 -11.69
C LEU A 62 11.55 8.53 -12.81
N VAL A 63 10.32 8.24 -12.42
CA VAL A 63 9.28 7.83 -13.36
C VAL A 63 7.99 8.59 -13.10
N ASN A 64 7.34 9.05 -14.17
CA ASN A 64 5.98 9.55 -14.10
C ASN A 64 5.01 8.39 -13.86
N ILE A 65 4.37 8.37 -12.69
CA ILE A 65 3.47 7.28 -12.28
C ILE A 65 2.32 7.05 -13.28
N ASN A 66 1.78 8.11 -13.89
CA ASN A 66 0.67 7.99 -14.84
C ASN A 66 1.10 7.23 -16.10
N GLN A 67 2.28 7.56 -16.63
CA GLN A 67 2.85 6.86 -17.79
C GLN A 67 3.26 5.43 -17.42
N TYR A 68 3.77 5.23 -16.21
CA TYR A 68 4.14 3.91 -15.73
C TYR A 68 2.94 2.96 -15.60
N VAL A 69 1.85 3.45 -15.01
CA VAL A 69 0.61 2.68 -14.86
C VAL A 69 -0.04 2.45 -16.23
N ALA A 70 -0.03 3.45 -17.13
CA ALA A 70 -0.55 3.32 -18.49
C ALA A 70 0.24 2.33 -19.37
N SER A 71 1.57 2.30 -19.23
CA SER A 71 2.45 1.38 -19.99
C SER A 71 2.44 -0.05 -19.45
N ALA A 72 1.88 -0.28 -18.26
CA ALA A 72 1.75 -1.62 -17.73
C ALA A 72 0.74 -2.44 -18.54
N VAL A 73 1.29 -3.46 -19.22
CA VAL A 73 0.60 -4.45 -20.05
C VAL A 73 -0.56 -5.07 -19.29
N SER A 74 -1.70 -5.29 -19.98
CA SER A 74 -2.96 -5.75 -19.37
C SER A 74 -2.90 -7.13 -18.70
N ASP A 75 -1.83 -7.89 -18.93
CA ASP A 75 -1.70 -9.29 -18.49
C ASP A 75 -0.87 -9.45 -17.20
N ALA A 76 -0.27 -8.36 -16.69
CA ALA A 76 0.54 -8.38 -15.48
C ALA A 76 -0.08 -7.50 -14.38
N ASP A 77 -0.36 -8.10 -13.24
CA ASP A 77 -0.83 -7.40 -12.05
C ASP A 77 0.30 -6.56 -11.46
N ILE A 78 0.02 -5.30 -11.10
CA ILE A 78 1.01 -4.42 -10.48
C ILE A 78 0.80 -4.39 -8.98
N VAL A 79 1.85 -4.70 -8.21
CA VAL A 79 1.83 -4.61 -6.75
C VAL A 79 2.79 -3.51 -6.31
N PHE A 80 2.25 -2.45 -5.72
CA PHE A 80 3.05 -1.36 -5.17
C PHE A 80 3.38 -1.63 -3.71
N VAL A 81 4.67 -1.60 -3.37
CA VAL A 81 5.19 -1.73 -2.01
C VAL A 81 5.57 -0.34 -1.51
N VAL A 82 4.79 0.15 -0.55
CA VAL A 82 4.97 1.46 0.07
C VAL A 82 5.49 1.28 1.49
N GLY A 83 6.58 1.95 1.83
CA GLY A 83 7.13 1.94 3.19
C GLY A 83 6.29 2.82 4.12
N ALA A 84 5.56 2.22 5.06
CA ALA A 84 4.84 2.93 6.12
C ALA A 84 5.75 3.16 7.34
N MET A 85 6.91 3.78 7.13
CA MET A 85 7.93 4.03 8.16
C MET A 85 8.28 5.52 8.19
N ALA A 86 8.63 6.06 9.37
CA ALA A 86 9.09 7.44 9.50
C ALA A 86 10.47 7.64 8.85
N HIS A 87 11.39 6.72 9.14
CA HIS A 87 12.69 6.61 8.51
C HIS A 87 12.99 5.13 8.28
N GLY A 88 13.49 4.78 7.10
CA GLY A 88 13.82 3.40 6.77
C GLY A 88 13.82 3.17 5.27
N LYS A 89 14.36 2.02 4.87
CA LYS A 89 14.38 1.56 3.48
C LYS A 89 13.56 0.28 3.38
N ILE A 90 12.82 0.14 2.30
CA ILE A 90 12.04 -1.07 2.02
C ILE A 90 13.02 -2.20 1.67
N ASP A 91 12.81 -3.39 2.25
CA ASP A 91 13.62 -4.57 1.95
C ASP A 91 13.45 -5.02 0.50
N LYS A 92 14.57 -5.43 -0.11
CA LYS A 92 14.61 -5.90 -1.51
C LYS A 92 13.88 -7.22 -1.72
N GLU A 93 13.59 -7.98 -0.67
CA GLU A 93 12.90 -9.27 -0.78
C GLU A 93 11.42 -9.10 -1.19
N TYR A 94 10.81 -7.96 -0.85
CA TYR A 94 9.41 -7.69 -1.16
C TYR A 94 9.19 -6.98 -2.51
N ALA A 95 10.25 -6.44 -3.12
CA ALA A 95 10.17 -5.63 -4.34
C ALA A 95 11.22 -6.03 -5.37
N ASN A 96 10.79 -6.28 -6.60
CA ASN A 96 11.67 -6.60 -7.72
C ASN A 96 12.37 -5.36 -8.28
N ASP A 97 11.60 -4.28 -8.43
CA ASP A 97 12.07 -3.00 -8.97
C ASP A 97 11.86 -1.88 -7.95
N PHE A 98 12.76 -0.91 -7.93
CA PHE A 98 12.58 0.33 -7.16
C PHE A 98 12.42 1.53 -8.09
N ILE A 99 11.36 2.31 -7.90
CA ILE A 99 11.13 3.55 -8.63
C ILE A 99 11.00 4.72 -7.67
N SER A 100 11.33 5.91 -8.17
CA SER A 100 11.06 7.18 -7.51
C SER A 100 9.98 7.93 -8.30
N ILE A 101 8.94 8.40 -7.62
CA ILE A 101 7.85 9.17 -8.26
C ILE A 101 8.19 10.67 -8.27
N SER A 102 9.02 11.12 -7.33
CA SER A 102 9.37 12.52 -7.15
C SER A 102 10.83 12.67 -6.73
N GLY A 103 11.45 13.75 -7.20
CA GLY A 103 12.79 14.17 -6.75
C GLY A 103 12.83 14.68 -5.30
N PHE A 104 11.70 14.67 -4.58
CA PHE A 104 11.60 15.06 -3.19
C PHE A 104 11.13 13.89 -2.31
N PRO A 105 11.53 13.85 -1.02
CA PRO A 105 10.99 12.88 -0.09
C PRO A 105 9.50 13.14 0.14
N LEU A 106 8.67 12.15 -0.16
CA LEU A 106 7.22 12.23 -0.03
C LEU A 106 6.74 11.40 1.17
N SER A 107 5.62 11.82 1.75
CA SER A 107 4.94 11.02 2.76
C SER A 107 4.32 9.77 2.13
N ALA A 108 4.27 8.67 2.89
CA ALA A 108 3.65 7.43 2.41
C ALA A 108 2.19 7.65 1.98
N ALA A 109 1.44 8.48 2.72
CA ALA A 109 0.06 8.82 2.39
C ALA A 109 -0.05 9.54 1.03
N TYR A 110 0.84 10.48 0.73
CA TYR A 110 0.84 11.18 -0.54
C TYR A 110 1.26 10.27 -1.72
N CYS A 111 2.22 9.37 -1.49
CA CYS A 111 2.57 8.35 -2.47
C CYS A 111 1.38 7.46 -2.84
N ILE A 112 0.61 7.01 -1.84
CA ILE A 112 -0.59 6.19 -2.05
C ILE A 112 -1.62 6.98 -2.84
N ALA A 113 -1.88 8.24 -2.47
CA ALA A 113 -2.82 9.10 -3.19
C ALA A 113 -2.45 9.27 -4.67
N MET A 114 -1.17 9.49 -4.99
CA MET A 114 -0.73 9.57 -6.39
C MET A 114 -0.91 8.25 -7.14
N ILE A 115 -0.66 7.11 -6.49
CA ILE A 115 -0.89 5.80 -7.09
C ILE A 115 -2.37 5.58 -7.38
N THR A 116 -3.25 5.88 -6.42
CA THR A 116 -4.70 5.71 -6.60
C THR A 116 -5.22 6.61 -7.71
N THR A 117 -4.80 7.88 -7.75
CA THR A 117 -5.18 8.80 -8.84
C THR A 117 -4.66 8.34 -10.21
N ALA A 118 -3.45 7.77 -10.28
CA ALA A 118 -2.94 7.21 -11.53
C ALA A 118 -3.73 5.98 -11.99
N LEU A 119 -4.17 5.13 -11.04
CA LEU A 119 -5.01 3.97 -11.32
C LEU A 119 -6.44 4.38 -11.72
N GLU A 120 -7.02 5.37 -11.06
CA GLU A 120 -8.32 5.97 -11.42
C GLU A 120 -8.30 6.44 -12.88
N ALA A 121 -7.25 7.16 -13.29
CA ALA A 121 -7.08 7.61 -14.67
C ALA A 121 -6.94 6.45 -15.67
N LYS A 122 -6.25 5.34 -15.30
CA LYS A 122 -6.13 4.16 -16.18
C LYS A 122 -7.44 3.41 -16.34
N TYR A 123 -8.20 3.26 -15.26
CA TYR A 123 -9.45 2.50 -15.25
C TYR A 123 -10.68 3.36 -15.60
N ASN A 124 -10.49 4.64 -15.92
CA ASN A 124 -11.56 5.62 -16.18
C ASN A 124 -12.60 5.67 -15.03
N ILE A 125 -12.12 5.58 -13.79
CA ILE A 125 -12.94 5.78 -12.59
C ILE A 125 -12.91 7.28 -12.30
N LEU A 126 -14.08 7.91 -12.31
CA LEU A 126 -14.30 9.35 -12.10
C LEU A 126 -14.57 9.69 -10.64
#